data_AF-A0A1X6ZTZ1-F1
#
_entry.id   AF-A0A1X6ZTZ1-F1
#
_cell.length_a   1.000
_cell.length_b   1.000
_cell.length_c   1.000
_cell.angle_alpha   90.00
_cell.angle_beta   90.00
_cell.angle_gamma   90.00
#
_symmetry.space_group_name_H-M   'P 1'
#
loop_
_entity.id
_entity.type
_entity.pdbx_description
1 polymer ?
#
loop_
_entity_poly.entity_id
_entity_poly.type
_entity_poly.pdbx_seq_one_letter_code
_entity_poly.pdbx_strand_id
1 'polypeptide(L)'
;MPAAAPRPVTEYLSRTARAQQAMAAQGIAALLLISEPDVRYFTGFLTRFWESPTRPWFLVLPATGAPVAVIPAIGADLMGQSWVTDIRCWDAPDYADDGVGLLAETLVELVPPGGRIGVPLEPSLVLGPGRMMVQEENIVIREDRVEWLTPRARQDLPELEWDP
;
A
#
# COMPACT_ATOMS: atom_id res chain seq x y z
N MET A 1 16.35 5.13 -18.93
CA MET A 1 15.20 6.07 -18.94
C MET A 1 15.44 7.08 -17.82
N PRO A 2 15.25 8.39 -18.05
CA PRO A 2 15.31 9.35 -16.94
C PRO A 2 14.22 9.00 -15.92
N ALA A 3 14.54 9.11 -14.63
CA ALA A 3 13.54 8.95 -13.57
C ALA A 3 12.42 9.99 -13.78
N ALA A 4 11.16 9.57 -13.68
CA ALA A 4 10.04 10.50 -13.70
C ALA A 4 10.24 11.56 -12.59
N ALA A 5 9.93 12.82 -12.89
CA ALA A 5 10.08 13.90 -11.92
C ALA A 5 9.22 13.60 -10.66
N PRO A 6 9.70 13.94 -9.44
CA PRO A 6 8.92 13.78 -8.23
C PRO A 6 7.56 14.48 -8.36
N ARG A 7 6.46 13.77 -8.08
CA ARG A 7 5.12 14.39 -8.08
C ARG A 7 4.97 15.30 -6.86
N PRO A 8 4.20 16.40 -6.97
CA PRO A 8 3.98 17.31 -5.85
C PRO A 8 3.20 16.62 -4.72
N VAL A 9 3.47 17.01 -3.47
CA VAL A 9 2.82 16.41 -2.28
C VAL A 9 1.28 16.49 -2.34
N THR A 10 0.73 17.53 -2.97
CA THR A 10 -0.72 17.73 -3.15
C THR A 10 -1.39 16.60 -3.93
N GLU A 11 -0.67 15.94 -4.83
CA GLU A 11 -1.16 14.75 -5.57
C GLU A 11 -1.40 13.58 -4.60
N TYR A 12 -0.44 13.28 -3.72
CA TYR A 12 -0.56 12.19 -2.76
C TYR A 12 -1.65 12.43 -1.72
N LEU A 13 -1.80 13.68 -1.26
CA LEU A 13 -2.91 14.07 -0.39
C LEU A 13 -4.26 13.84 -1.08
N SER A 14 -4.39 14.19 -2.36
CA SER A 14 -5.62 13.99 -3.14
C SER A 14 -5.93 12.52 -3.36
N ARG A 15 -4.91 11.68 -3.62
CA ARG A 15 -5.06 10.21 -3.72
C ARG A 15 -5.55 9.60 -2.42
N THR A 16 -4.91 9.99 -1.30
CA THR A 16 -5.27 9.54 0.05
C THR A 16 -6.72 9.88 0.37
N ALA A 17 -7.14 11.13 0.12
CA ALA A 17 -8.51 11.56 0.38
C ALA A 17 -9.55 10.78 -0.44
N ARG A 18 -9.28 10.51 -1.73
CA ARG A 18 -10.17 9.71 -2.58
C ARG A 18 -10.29 8.26 -2.09
N ALA A 19 -9.17 7.65 -1.70
CA ALA A 19 -9.18 6.30 -1.15
C ALA A 19 -9.98 6.25 0.17
N GLN A 20 -9.77 7.20 1.08
CA GLN A 20 -10.52 7.31 2.33
C GLN A 20 -12.03 7.52 2.13
N GLN A 21 -12.43 8.30 1.13
CA GLN A 21 -13.84 8.43 0.75
C GLN A 21 -14.44 7.09 0.29
N ALA A 22 -13.72 6.34 -0.54
CA ALA A 22 -14.15 5.01 -0.98
C ALA A 22 -14.20 4.00 0.18
N MET A 23 -13.20 4.04 1.08
CA MET A 23 -13.17 3.23 2.31
C MET A 23 -14.39 3.52 3.19
N ALA A 24 -14.73 4.80 3.40
CA ALA A 24 -15.89 5.20 4.17
C ALA A 24 -17.20 4.66 3.58
N ALA A 25 -17.35 4.71 2.25
CA ALA A 25 -18.52 4.17 1.57
C ALA A 25 -18.71 2.64 1.76
N GLN A 26 -17.61 1.91 1.97
CA GLN A 26 -17.61 0.45 2.15
C GLN A 26 -17.47 0.00 3.62
N GLY A 27 -17.36 0.96 4.55
CA GLY A 27 -17.12 0.69 5.97
C GLY A 27 -15.77 0.03 6.25
N ILE A 28 -14.74 0.37 5.47
CA ILE A 28 -13.35 -0.09 5.63
C ILE A 28 -12.62 0.88 6.57
N ALA A 29 -11.97 0.33 7.60
CA ALA A 29 -11.27 1.09 8.63
C ALA A 29 -9.80 1.37 8.26
N ALA A 30 -9.16 0.48 7.51
CA ALA A 30 -7.81 0.69 6.98
C ALA A 30 -7.60 -0.10 5.69
N LEU A 31 -6.69 0.37 4.83
CA LEU A 31 -6.10 -0.44 3.77
C LEU A 31 -4.71 -0.89 4.20
N LEU A 32 -4.41 -2.17 3.99
CA LEU A 32 -3.08 -2.74 4.14
C LEU A 32 -2.48 -2.94 2.74
N LEU A 33 -1.49 -2.12 2.42
CA LEU A 33 -0.83 -2.07 1.12
C LEU A 33 0.54 -2.75 1.23
N ILE A 34 0.79 -3.70 0.33
CA ILE A 34 1.93 -4.63 0.46
C ILE A 34 2.78 -4.75 -0.81
N SER A 35 2.40 -4.06 -1.89
CA SER A 35 3.11 -4.08 -3.17
C SER A 35 3.87 -2.78 -3.41
N GLU A 36 4.92 -2.85 -4.23
CA GLU A 36 5.68 -1.67 -4.64
C GLU A 36 4.80 -0.60 -5.31
N PRO A 37 3.93 -0.94 -6.29
CA PRO A 37 3.05 0.05 -6.92
C PRO A 37 2.12 0.75 -5.94
N ASP A 38 1.54 0.02 -4.98
CA ASP A 38 0.65 0.62 -3.98
C ASP A 38 1.39 1.62 -3.10
N VAL A 39 2.54 1.18 -2.55
CA VAL A 39 3.35 2.02 -1.67
C VAL A 39 3.81 3.27 -2.43
N ARG A 40 4.27 3.12 -3.68
CA ARG A 40 4.66 4.27 -4.51
C ARG A 40 3.48 5.17 -4.84
N TYR A 41 2.29 4.62 -5.11
CA TYR A 41 1.11 5.40 -5.48
C TYR A 41 0.72 6.40 -4.40
N PHE A 42 0.78 5.99 -3.13
CA PHE A 42 0.39 6.84 -2.00
C PHE A 42 1.52 7.69 -1.43
N THR A 43 2.78 7.30 -1.62
CA THR A 43 3.92 7.96 -0.94
C THR A 43 4.95 8.57 -1.87
N GLY A 44 5.04 8.08 -3.11
CA GLY A 44 6.17 8.35 -4.00
C GLY A 44 7.45 7.58 -3.64
N PHE A 45 7.43 6.74 -2.61
CA PHE A 45 8.56 5.93 -2.17
C PHE A 45 8.97 4.95 -3.28
N LEU A 46 10.26 4.99 -3.64
CA LEU A 46 10.83 4.14 -4.66
C LEU A 46 12.23 3.69 -4.26
N THR A 47 12.41 2.39 -4.08
CA THR A 47 13.71 1.78 -3.77
C THR A 47 14.03 0.61 -4.70
N ARG A 48 15.30 0.27 -4.86
CA ARG A 48 15.72 -0.95 -5.54
C ARG A 48 15.53 -2.21 -4.70
N PHE A 49 15.28 -2.08 -3.40
CA PHE A 49 15.08 -3.25 -2.52
C PHE A 49 13.85 -4.07 -2.90
N TRP A 50 12.88 -3.51 -3.64
CA TRP A 50 11.76 -4.26 -4.22
C TRP A 50 12.19 -5.36 -5.20
N GLU A 51 13.37 -5.26 -5.80
CA GLU A 51 13.93 -6.32 -6.66
C GLU A 51 14.44 -7.54 -5.86
N SER A 52 14.49 -7.42 -4.53
CA SER A 52 14.88 -8.49 -3.60
C SER A 52 13.73 -8.74 -2.61
N PRO A 53 12.83 -9.72 -2.87
CA PRO A 53 11.65 -9.99 -2.04
C PRO A 53 12.00 -10.71 -0.73
N THR A 54 13.13 -10.37 -0.12
CA THR A 54 13.68 -11.02 1.09
C THR A 54 13.13 -10.42 2.38
N ARG A 55 12.31 -9.37 2.30
CA ARG A 55 11.75 -8.63 3.44
C ARG A 55 10.36 -8.12 3.07
N PRO A 56 9.38 -8.18 3.98
CA PRO A 56 8.10 -7.55 3.73
C PRO A 56 8.21 -6.02 3.87
N TRP A 57 7.28 -5.33 3.23
CA TRP A 57 7.13 -3.87 3.30
C TRP A 57 5.64 -3.58 3.40
N PHE A 58 5.24 -2.81 4.40
CA PHE A 58 3.83 -2.51 4.63
C PHE A 58 3.59 -1.00 4.68
N LEU A 59 2.45 -0.59 4.13
CA LEU A 59 1.92 0.75 4.30
C LEU A 59 0.46 0.61 4.73
N VAL A 60 0.12 1.17 5.88
CA VAL A 60 -1.25 1.18 6.39
C VAL A 60 -1.87 2.55 6.09
N LEU A 61 -2.93 2.58 5.29
CA LEU A 61 -3.72 3.78 5.08
C LEU A 61 -4.95 3.74 6.01
N PRO A 62 -4.98 4.53 7.11
CA PRO A 62 -6.15 4.59 7.99
C PRO A 62 -7.32 5.31 7.33
N ALA A 63 -8.53 5.12 7.87
CA ALA A 63 -9.75 5.79 7.42
C ALA A 63 -9.65 7.33 7.43
N THR A 64 -8.79 7.90 8.27
CA THR A 64 -8.51 9.34 8.33
C THR A 64 -7.04 9.59 8.61
N GLY A 65 -6.47 10.63 7.99
CA GLY A 65 -5.07 11.04 8.22
C GLY A 65 -4.10 10.51 7.17
N ALA A 66 -2.80 10.66 7.45
CA ALA A 66 -1.73 10.21 6.57
C ALA A 66 -1.50 8.69 6.70
N PRO A 67 -0.89 8.05 5.68
CA PRO A 67 -0.41 6.67 5.79
C PRO A 67 0.63 6.49 6.90
N VAL A 68 0.70 5.28 7.45
CA VAL A 68 1.74 4.83 8.38
C VAL A 68 2.61 3.79 7.67
N ALA A 69 3.91 4.07 7.55
CA ALA A 69 4.85 3.12 6.97
C ALA A 69 5.34 2.16 8.05
N VAL A 70 5.20 0.85 7.82
CA VAL A 70 5.78 -0.21 8.65
C VAL A 70 6.76 -0.97 7.76
N ILE A 71 8.04 -0.60 7.84
CA ILE A 71 9.06 -0.99 6.85
C ILE A 71 10.39 -1.41 7.50
N PRO A 72 11.26 -2.16 6.80
CA PRO A 72 12.63 -2.39 7.25
C PRO A 72 13.39 -1.08 7.49
N ALA A 73 14.22 -1.01 8.53
CA ALA A 73 14.99 0.19 8.89
C ALA A 73 15.85 0.75 7.75
N ILE A 74 16.30 -0.10 6.82
CA ILE A 74 17.06 0.30 5.62
C ILE A 74 16.27 1.23 4.68
N GLY A 75 14.94 1.23 4.76
CA GLY A 75 14.06 2.09 3.98
C GLY A 75 13.69 3.40 4.68
N ALA A 76 13.99 3.56 5.97
CA ALA A 76 13.50 4.66 6.80
C ALA A 76 13.92 6.03 6.27
N ASP A 77 15.21 6.22 5.98
CA ASP A 77 15.76 7.48 5.49
C ASP A 77 15.15 7.90 4.15
N LEU A 78 14.84 6.93 3.29
CA LEU A 78 14.25 7.21 1.99
C LEU A 78 12.73 7.44 2.09
N MET A 79 12.03 6.71 2.96
CA MET A 79 10.62 6.97 3.27
C MET A 79 10.45 8.35 3.91
N GLY A 80 11.38 8.78 4.77
CA GLY A 80 11.38 10.10 5.39
C GLY A 80 11.61 11.26 4.42
N GLN A 81 12.00 11.00 3.17
CA GLN A 81 12.04 12.01 2.10
C GLN A 81 10.67 12.18 1.40
N SER A 82 9.70 11.32 1.71
CA SER A 82 8.32 11.46 1.26
C SER A 82 7.52 12.41 2.18
N TRP A 83 6.21 12.46 1.99
CA TRP A 83 5.30 13.19 2.88
C TRP A 83 4.83 12.38 4.10
N VAL A 84 5.19 11.09 4.17
CA VAL A 84 4.85 10.20 5.29
C VAL A 84 5.76 10.52 6.47
N THR A 85 5.15 10.78 7.62
CA THR A 85 5.86 11.16 8.86
C THR A 85 5.86 10.06 9.92
N ASP A 86 4.87 9.17 9.93
CA ASP A 86 4.82 8.02 10.85
C ASP A 86 5.49 6.82 10.16
N ILE A 87 6.72 6.53 10.57
CA ILE A 87 7.58 5.49 10.01
C ILE A 87 8.03 4.60 11.16
N ARG A 88 7.53 3.37 11.17
CA ARG A 88 7.79 2.35 12.19
C ARG A 88 8.69 1.29 11.57
N CYS A 89 9.80 1.00 12.23
CA CYS A 89 10.86 0.18 11.64
C CYS A 89 11.24 -1.02 12.50
N TRP A 90 11.73 -2.06 11.83
CA TRP A 90 12.45 -3.17 12.45
C TRP A 90 13.77 -3.43 11.71
N ASP A 91 14.69 -4.13 12.37
CA ASP A 91 15.92 -4.60 11.74
C ASP A 91 15.64 -5.90 10.98
N ALA A 92 15.80 -5.86 9.65
CA ALA A 92 15.63 -7.04 8.81
C ALA A 92 16.98 -7.60 8.29
N PRO A 93 17.03 -8.89 7.91
CA PRO A 93 15.99 -9.87 8.16
C PRO A 93 15.94 -10.23 9.65
N ASP A 94 14.73 -10.32 10.21
CA ASP A 94 14.51 -10.98 11.49
C ASP A 94 13.84 -12.34 11.24
N TYR A 95 14.51 -13.43 11.59
CA TYR A 95 14.00 -14.78 11.34
C TYR A 95 12.90 -15.22 12.32
N ALA A 96 12.71 -14.49 13.42
CA ALA A 96 11.66 -14.75 14.40
C ALA A 96 10.41 -13.91 14.13
N ASP A 97 10.58 -12.60 13.91
CA ASP A 97 9.48 -11.65 13.68
C ASP A 97 9.91 -10.55 12.70
N ASP A 98 9.88 -10.85 11.40
CA ASP A 98 10.26 -9.94 10.30
C ASP A 98 9.22 -8.81 10.08
N GLY A 99 8.91 -8.07 11.14
CA GLY A 99 8.01 -6.92 11.14
C GLY A 99 6.52 -7.25 11.27
N VAL A 100 6.15 -8.52 11.48
CA VAL A 100 4.73 -8.93 11.56
C VAL A 100 4.10 -8.48 12.88
N GLY A 101 4.83 -8.59 14.00
CA GLY A 101 4.39 -8.09 15.30
C GLY A 101 4.16 -6.58 15.28
N LEU A 102 5.10 -5.82 14.72
CA LEU A 102 5.00 -4.37 14.57
C LEU A 102 3.83 -3.94 13.67
N LEU A 103 3.57 -4.70 12.59
CA LEU A 103 2.39 -4.50 11.75
C LEU A 103 1.11 -4.75 12.56
N ALA A 104 1.05 -5.84 13.33
CA ALA A 104 -0.12 -6.18 14.13
C ALA A 104 -0.43 -5.10 15.18
N GLU A 105 0.58 -4.62 15.90
CA GLU A 105 0.45 -3.50 16.85
C GLU A 105 -0.08 -2.24 16.16
N THR A 106 0.47 -1.92 14.99
CA THR A 106 0.04 -0.75 14.19
C THR A 106 -1.41 -0.89 13.73
N LEU A 107 -1.84 -2.08 13.30
CA LEU A 107 -3.22 -2.32 12.90
C LEU A 107 -4.18 -2.23 14.09
N VAL A 108 -3.81 -2.77 15.26
CA VAL A 108 -4.62 -2.67 16.49
C VAL A 108 -4.78 -1.22 16.96
N GLU A 109 -3.75 -0.39 16.77
CA GLU A 109 -3.83 1.04 17.09
C GLU A 109 -4.76 1.79 16.14
N LEU A 110 -4.70 1.49 14.84
CA LEU A 110 -5.40 2.26 13.80
C LEU A 110 -6.81 1.76 13.50
N VAL A 111 -7.12 0.50 13.81
CA VAL A 111 -8.38 -0.16 13.46
C VAL A 111 -9.17 -0.44 14.73
N PRO A 112 -10.39 0.12 14.88
CA PRO A 112 -11.22 -0.18 16.05
C PRO A 112 -11.59 -1.67 16.09
N PRO A 113 -11.89 -2.23 17.27
CA PRO A 113 -12.38 -3.60 17.38
C PRO A 113 -13.58 -3.87 16.44
N GLY A 114 -13.51 -4.96 15.67
CA GLY A 114 -14.51 -5.29 14.64
C GLY A 114 -14.39 -4.46 13.35
N GLY A 115 -13.39 -3.58 13.25
CA GLY A 115 -13.07 -2.82 12.05
C GLY A 115 -12.60 -3.69 10.90
N ARG A 116 -12.89 -3.25 9.68
CA ARG A 116 -12.58 -3.98 8.44
C ARG A 116 -11.26 -3.51 7.86
N ILE A 117 -10.38 -4.44 7.51
CA ILE A 117 -9.12 -4.13 6.79
C ILE A 117 -9.28 -4.58 5.34
N GLY A 118 -9.12 -3.64 4.41
CA GLY A 118 -9.05 -3.95 2.97
C GLY A 118 -7.63 -4.29 2.57
N VAL A 119 -7.47 -5.33 1.77
CA VAL A 119 -6.18 -5.76 1.23
C VAL A 119 -6.31 -5.85 -0.29
N PRO A 120 -5.55 -5.04 -1.05
CA PRO A 120 -5.45 -5.20 -2.48
C PRO A 120 -4.70 -6.49 -2.80
N LEU A 121 -5.37 -7.40 -3.50
CA LEU A 121 -4.76 -8.50 -4.21
C LEU A 121 -4.54 -8.02 -5.63
N GLU A 122 -3.54 -7.17 -5.84
CA GLU A 122 -3.19 -6.69 -7.17
C GLU A 122 -2.11 -7.56 -7.81
N PRO A 123 -2.43 -8.45 -8.77
CA PRO A 123 -1.47 -8.80 -9.79
C PRO A 123 -1.28 -7.59 -10.71
N SER A 124 -0.17 -6.89 -10.54
CA SER A 124 0.29 -5.86 -11.48
C SER A 124 1.59 -6.27 -12.17
N LEU A 125 1.73 -5.89 -13.45
CA LEU A 125 2.89 -6.19 -14.27
C LEU A 125 3.28 -4.95 -15.08
N VAL A 126 4.51 -4.48 -14.94
CA VAL A 126 5.06 -3.43 -15.80
C VAL A 126 5.34 -4.02 -17.19
N LEU A 127 4.66 -3.52 -18.21
CA LEU A 127 4.78 -4.00 -19.59
C LEU A 127 5.80 -3.20 -20.42
N GLY A 128 6.15 -1.99 -19.97
CA GLY A 128 7.10 -1.11 -20.66
C GLY A 128 7.03 0.33 -20.16
N PRO A 129 7.76 1.26 -20.78
CA PRO A 129 7.73 2.68 -20.39
C PRO A 129 6.30 3.24 -20.41
N GLY A 130 5.84 3.74 -19.26
CA GLY A 130 4.51 4.33 -19.09
C GLY A 130 3.34 3.32 -19.11
N ARG A 131 3.60 2.01 -19.15
CA ARG A 131 2.55 0.98 -19.25
C ARG A 131 2.64 -0.03 -18.11
N MET A 132 1.57 -0.10 -17.33
CA MET A 132 1.38 -1.08 -16.27
C MET A 132 0.04 -1.77 -16.51
N MET A 133 0.07 -3.09 -16.55
CA MET A 133 -1.14 -3.90 -16.44
C MET A 133 -1.47 -4.01 -14.96
N VAL A 134 -2.68 -3.60 -14.58
CA VAL A 134 -3.19 -3.75 -13.23
C VAL A 134 -4.46 -4.59 -13.29
N GLN A 135 -4.54 -5.58 -12.42
CA GLN A 135 -5.78 -6.26 -12.10
C GLN A 135 -5.99 -6.08 -10.61
N GLU A 136 -7.00 -5.31 -10.22
CA GLU A 136 -7.30 -5.02 -8.82
C GLU A 136 -8.39 -5.96 -8.29
N GLU A 137 -8.00 -6.80 -7.34
CA GLU A 137 -8.89 -7.73 -6.66
C GLU A 137 -8.84 -7.43 -5.16
N ASN A 138 -9.88 -6.82 -4.58
CA ASN A 138 -9.86 -6.47 -3.17
C ASN A 138 -10.61 -7.51 -2.34
N ILE A 139 -9.99 -7.93 -1.24
CA ILE A 139 -10.68 -8.66 -0.17
C ILE A 139 -10.75 -7.81 1.09
N VAL A 140 -11.75 -8.09 1.90
CA VAL A 140 -11.86 -7.59 3.27
C VAL A 140 -11.62 -8.72 4.25
N ILE A 141 -10.73 -8.48 5.21
CA ILE A 141 -10.49 -9.37 6.34
C ILE A 141 -11.28 -8.84 7.54
N ARG A 142 -12.04 -9.74 8.18
CA ARG A 142 -12.80 -9.52 9.41
C ARG A 142 -12.35 -10.51 10.47
N GLU A 143 -12.82 -10.33 11.70
CA GLU A 143 -12.56 -11.24 12.81
C GLU A 143 -12.95 -12.70 12.50
N ASP A 144 -14.07 -12.92 11.79
CA ASP A 144 -14.67 -14.23 11.59
C ASP A 144 -14.60 -14.77 10.14
N ARG A 145 -14.23 -13.93 9.17
CA ARG A 145 -14.29 -14.29 7.73
C ARG A 145 -13.49 -13.38 6.81
N VAL A 146 -13.33 -13.83 5.56
CA VAL A 146 -12.78 -13.07 4.43
C VAL A 146 -13.85 -12.96 3.33
N GLU A 147 -14.08 -11.76 2.80
CA GLU A 147 -15.07 -11.51 1.74
C GLU A 147 -14.43 -10.77 0.55
N TRP A 148 -14.90 -11.03 -0.66
CA TRP A 148 -14.54 -10.25 -1.85
C TRP A 148 -15.25 -8.90 -1.83
N LEU A 149 -14.52 -7.81 -2.08
CA LEU A 149 -15.08 -6.46 -2.25
C LEU A 149 -15.22 -6.07 -3.71
N THR A 150 -14.46 -6.71 -4.61
CA THR A 150 -14.58 -6.52 -6.06
C THR A 150 -15.05 -7.80 -6.73
N PRO A 151 -15.83 -7.70 -7.83
CA PRO A 151 -16.07 -8.85 -8.69
C PRO A 151 -14.74 -9.36 -9.27
N ARG A 152 -14.63 -10.67 -9.46
CA ARG A 152 -13.46 -11.28 -10.12
C ARG A 152 -13.22 -10.62 -11.47
N ALA A 153 -11.96 -10.38 -11.79
CA ALA A 153 -11.63 -9.73 -13.05
C ALA A 153 -12.16 -10.54 -14.24
N ARG A 154 -12.60 -9.82 -15.27
CA ARG A 154 -13.02 -10.43 -16.54
C ARG A 154 -11.80 -11.06 -17.24
N GLN A 155 -12.04 -12.09 -18.06
CA GLN A 155 -10.98 -12.81 -18.77
C GLN A 155 -10.14 -11.89 -19.69
N ASP A 156 -10.74 -10.84 -20.25
CA ASP A 156 -10.06 -9.86 -21.10
C ASP A 156 -9.68 -8.60 -20.31
N LEU A 157 -8.40 -8.36 -19.99
CA LEU A 157 -8.03 -7.22 -19.16
C LEU A 157 -8.18 -5.87 -19.90
N PRO A 158 -8.65 -4.80 -19.23
CA PRO A 158 -8.67 -3.46 -19.82
C PRO A 158 -7.25 -2.88 -19.92
N GLU A 159 -6.91 -2.31 -21.07
CA GLU A 159 -5.67 -1.57 -21.28
C GLU A 159 -5.88 -0.11 -20.85
N LEU A 160 -5.07 0.37 -19.90
CA LEU A 160 -5.06 1.75 -19.46
C LEU A 160 -3.85 2.46 -20.10
N GLU A 161 -4.11 3.44 -20.95
CA GLU A 161 -3.08 4.36 -21.44
C GLU A 161 -2.95 5.53 -20.45
N TRP A 162 -1.74 5.75 -19.92
CA TRP A 162 -1.42 6.88 -19.06
C TRP A 162 -0.27 7.68 -19.69
N ASP A 163 -0.47 8.98 -19.88
CA ASP A 163 0.57 9.90 -20.39
C ASP A 163 1.54 10.26 -19.24
N PRO A 164 2.87 10.00 -19.36
CA PRO A 164 3.83 10.08 -18.26
C PRO A 164 3.76 11.34 -17.38
#